data_AF-A0AAD9TDH8-F1
#
_entry.id   AF-A0AAD9TDH8-F1
#
_cell.length_a   1.000
_cell.length_b   1.000
_cell.length_c   1.000
_cell.angle_alpha   90.00
_cell.angle_beta   90.00
_cell.angle_gamma   90.00
#
_symmetry.space_group_name_H-M   'P 1'
#
loop_
_entity.id
_entity.type
_entity.pdbx_description
1 polymer ?
#
loop_
_entity_poly.entity_id
_entity_poly.type
_entity_poly.pdbx_seq_one_letter_code
_entity_poly.pdbx_strand_id
1 'polypeptide(L)'
;MQALKQGFLKCSLIQMDLLPCSHALATVRDRNMDFTSLCADYYKRQTLIDAYSVPIMPVGYSSTWIVPSDIAERVFLNPSSRRQAGRLRALRHISYSERTTTQNCRRCGQPGHNSRRCSNPALTNEGPSRVVPEEYRRKCNIYHTVGHNSQTYPTRDSTME
;
A
#
# COMPACT_ATOMS: atom_id res chain seq x y z
N MET A 1 37.94 -5.77 18.50
CA MET A 1 37.28 -6.95 17.90
C MET A 1 37.60 -8.16 18.74
N GLN A 2 36.87 -8.37 19.84
CA GLN A 2 37.14 -9.48 20.75
C GLN A 2 36.06 -10.56 20.60
N ALA A 3 36.55 -11.79 20.51
CA ALA A 3 35.87 -12.96 19.97
C ALA A 3 34.65 -13.42 20.79
N LEU A 4 33.56 -13.73 20.08
CA LEU A 4 32.50 -14.61 20.59
C LEU A 4 32.90 -16.07 20.26
N LYS A 5 33.57 -16.71 21.23
CA LYS A 5 33.89 -18.14 21.18
C LYS A 5 32.65 -18.99 21.44
N GLN A 6 32.36 -19.81 20.43
CA GLN A 6 31.86 -21.19 20.48
C GLN A 6 30.45 -21.47 21.02
N GLY A 7 29.60 -21.91 20.09
CA GLY A 7 28.28 -22.51 20.31
C GLY A 7 27.57 -22.61 18.97
N PHE A 8 27.78 -23.72 18.26
CA PHE A 8 27.28 -24.04 16.92
C PHE A 8 25.93 -23.39 16.56
N LEU A 9 25.91 -22.43 15.63
CA LEU A 9 24.79 -22.30 14.70
C LEU A 9 25.29 -21.82 13.33
N LYS A 10 25.05 -22.70 12.37
CA LYS A 10 25.36 -22.67 10.94
C LYS A 10 24.58 -21.56 10.22
N CYS A 11 24.60 -20.31 10.71
CA CYS A 11 24.17 -19.13 9.95
C CYS A 11 25.32 -18.67 9.04
N SER A 12 26.02 -19.61 8.40
CA SER A 12 27.22 -19.46 7.56
C SER A 12 27.00 -18.64 6.27
N LEU A 13 25.97 -17.82 6.27
CA LEU A 13 25.60 -16.85 5.28
C LEU A 13 25.22 -15.61 6.11
N ILE A 14 26.21 -14.79 6.45
CA ILE A 14 26.01 -13.35 6.22
C ILE A 14 25.49 -13.35 4.79
N GLN A 15 24.17 -13.14 4.67
CA GLN A 15 23.43 -13.36 3.45
C GLN A 15 24.15 -12.63 2.32
N MET A 16 24.03 -13.05 1.07
CA MET A 16 24.60 -12.35 -0.10
C MET A 16 24.46 -10.80 -0.03
N ASP A 17 23.47 -10.35 0.73
CA ASP A 17 23.11 -8.97 1.04
C ASP A 17 23.78 -8.35 2.28
N LEU A 18 24.85 -8.92 2.89
CA LEU A 18 25.60 -8.31 4.02
C LEU A 18 24.75 -7.90 5.24
N LEU A 19 23.58 -8.52 5.42
CA LEU A 19 22.62 -8.25 6.51
C LEU A 19 22.62 -9.38 7.57
N PRO A 20 22.32 -9.08 8.84
CA PRO A 20 22.26 -10.09 9.90
C PRO A 20 21.11 -11.08 9.64
N CYS A 21 21.37 -12.38 9.81
CA CYS A 21 20.33 -13.40 9.69
C CYS A 21 19.30 -13.30 10.82
N SER A 22 18.13 -13.90 10.65
CA SER A 22 17.05 -13.89 11.66
C SER A 22 17.51 -14.40 13.03
N HIS A 23 18.40 -15.42 13.06
CA HIS A 23 18.98 -15.93 14.31
C HIS A 23 19.89 -14.90 14.99
N ALA A 24 20.69 -14.16 14.23
CA ALA A 24 21.52 -13.09 14.77
C ALA A 24 20.65 -11.99 15.38
N LEU A 25 19.58 -11.57 14.68
CA LEU A 25 18.63 -10.59 15.19
C LEU A 25 17.91 -11.05 16.46
N ALA A 26 17.53 -12.34 16.54
CA ALA A 26 16.92 -12.91 17.75
C ALA A 26 17.89 -12.85 18.94
N THR A 27 19.14 -13.28 18.77
CA THR A 27 20.14 -13.24 19.86
C THR A 27 20.48 -11.82 20.33
N VAL A 28 20.54 -10.85 19.41
CA VAL A 28 20.72 -9.42 19.75
C VAL A 28 19.56 -8.91 20.58
N ARG A 29 18.33 -9.25 20.20
CA ARG A 29 17.13 -8.87 20.92
C ARG A 29 17.11 -9.47 22.33
N ASP A 30 17.45 -10.75 22.46
CA ASP A 30 17.51 -11.43 23.75
C ASP A 30 18.58 -10.85 24.69
N ARG A 31 19.68 -10.33 24.11
CA ARG A 31 20.76 -9.66 24.85
C ARG A 31 20.58 -8.15 25.01
N ASN A 32 19.46 -7.60 24.53
CA ASN A 32 19.17 -6.16 24.54
C ASN A 32 20.31 -5.31 23.94
N MET A 33 20.96 -5.83 22.90
CA MET A 33 22.05 -5.16 22.18
C MET A 33 21.49 -4.36 21.00
N ASP A 34 22.26 -3.39 20.51
CA ASP A 34 21.90 -2.64 19.31
C ASP A 34 22.17 -3.46 18.04
N PHE A 35 21.13 -3.70 17.24
CA PHE A 35 21.21 -4.42 15.97
C PHE A 35 21.97 -3.64 14.90
N THR A 36 22.05 -2.31 14.99
CA THR A 36 22.73 -1.49 13.96
C THR A 36 24.22 -1.81 13.88
N SER A 37 24.81 -2.31 14.99
CA SER A 37 26.20 -2.74 15.07
C SER A 37 26.51 -4.01 14.28
N LEU A 38 25.49 -4.82 13.94
CA LEU A 38 25.64 -6.05 13.16
C LEU A 38 25.49 -5.83 11.65
N CYS A 39 24.95 -4.68 11.23
CA CYS A 39 24.77 -4.37 9.82
C CYS A 39 26.10 -3.89 9.21
N ALA A 40 26.39 -4.31 7.98
CA ALA A 40 27.50 -3.75 7.23
C ALA A 40 27.32 -2.23 7.00
N ASP A 41 28.44 -1.51 6.87
CA ASP A 41 28.43 -0.06 6.69
C ASP A 41 27.57 0.41 5.51
N TYR A 42 27.49 -0.40 4.45
CA TYR A 42 26.64 -0.14 3.28
C TYR A 42 25.18 0.20 3.62
N TYR A 43 24.63 -0.38 4.69
CA TYR A 43 23.24 -0.15 5.11
C TYR A 43 23.09 0.94 6.17
N LYS A 44 24.18 1.61 6.55
CA LYS A 44 24.11 2.73 7.50
C LYS A 44 23.51 3.96 6.81
N ARG A 45 22.75 4.73 7.58
CA ARG A 45 22.15 5.99 7.13
C ARG A 45 23.18 6.92 6.50
N GLN A 46 24.38 7.01 7.08
CA GLN A 46 25.42 7.90 6.58
C GLN A 46 25.83 7.52 5.15
N THR A 47 26.05 6.23 4.88
CA THR A 47 26.40 5.74 3.54
C THR A 47 25.29 6.01 2.53
N LEU A 48 24.02 5.91 2.93
CA LEU A 48 22.90 6.30 2.07
C LEU A 48 22.92 7.81 1.76
N ILE A 49 23.14 8.66 2.77
CA ILE A 49 23.24 10.10 2.57
C ILE A 49 24.39 10.43 1.63
N ASP A 50 25.56 9.83 1.85
CA ASP A 50 26.76 10.08 1.04
C ASP A 50 26.55 9.63 -0.40
N ALA A 51 25.92 8.47 -0.62
CA ALA A 51 25.63 7.95 -1.96
C ALA A 51 24.69 8.86 -2.77
N TYR A 52 23.76 9.54 -2.10
CA TYR A 52 22.82 10.49 -2.72
C TYR A 52 23.18 11.96 -2.50
N SER A 53 24.37 12.24 -1.94
CA SER A 53 24.83 13.62 -1.71
C SER A 53 25.12 14.36 -3.01
N VAL A 54 25.45 13.61 -4.06
CA VAL A 54 25.68 14.14 -5.40
C VAL A 54 24.34 14.55 -6.01
N PRO A 55 24.19 15.81 -6.47
CA PRO A 55 22.97 16.25 -7.10
C PRO A 55 22.71 15.45 -8.39
N ILE A 56 21.52 14.87 -8.49
CA ILE A 56 21.03 14.30 -9.74
C ILE A 56 20.75 15.48 -10.68
N MET A 57 21.65 15.70 -11.62
CA MET A 57 21.45 16.74 -12.63
C MET A 57 20.23 16.37 -13.49
N PRO A 58 19.31 17.31 -13.73
CA PRO A 58 18.19 17.04 -14.61
C PRO A 58 18.74 16.68 -16.00
N VAL A 59 18.16 15.65 -16.60
CA VAL A 59 18.42 15.36 -18.01
C VAL A 59 17.92 16.57 -18.81
N GLY A 60 18.75 17.07 -19.73
CA GLY A 60 18.38 18.20 -20.59
C GLY A 60 17.10 17.92 -21.39
N TYR A 61 16.53 18.95 -21.98
CA TYR A 61 15.34 18.79 -22.82
C TYR A 61 15.66 17.94 -24.06
N SER A 62 14.69 17.16 -24.56
CA SER A 62 14.92 16.24 -25.69
C SER A 62 15.45 16.93 -26.95
N SER A 63 15.11 18.20 -27.18
CA SER A 63 15.63 18.98 -28.31
C SER A 63 17.13 19.30 -28.23
N THR A 64 17.75 19.21 -27.05
CA THR A 64 19.19 19.44 -26.89
C THR A 64 20.00 18.14 -26.96
N TRP A 65 19.35 17.00 -27.20
CA TRP A 65 20.02 15.71 -27.25
C TRP A 65 20.62 15.51 -28.63
N ILE A 66 21.93 15.26 -28.69
CA ILE A 66 22.61 14.84 -29.92
C ILE A 66 22.44 13.33 -30.01
N VAL A 67 21.51 12.86 -30.85
CA VAL A 67 21.28 11.44 -31.10
C VAL A 67 22.04 11.03 -32.37
N PRO A 68 23.04 10.13 -32.26
CA PRO A 68 23.73 9.58 -33.42
C PRO A 68 22.78 8.93 -34.44
N SER A 69 23.07 9.07 -35.73
CA SER A 69 22.22 8.56 -36.82
C SER A 69 21.96 7.06 -36.72
N ASP A 70 22.95 6.26 -36.28
CA ASP A 70 22.83 4.82 -36.10
C ASP A 70 21.88 4.41 -34.97
N ILE A 71 21.60 5.31 -34.02
CA ILE A 71 20.61 5.10 -32.95
C ILE A 71 19.25 5.60 -33.39
N ALA A 72 19.19 6.75 -34.08
CA ALA A 72 17.94 7.33 -34.58
C ALA A 72 17.25 6.41 -35.61
N GLU A 73 18.02 5.67 -36.40
CA GLU A 73 17.51 4.72 -37.40
C GLU A 73 17.13 3.35 -36.80
N ARG A 74 17.53 3.05 -35.55
CA ARG A 74 17.15 1.80 -34.89
C ARG A 74 15.71 1.84 -34.43
N VAL A 75 14.91 0.90 -34.94
CA VAL A 75 13.55 0.66 -34.45
C VAL A 75 13.60 -0.23 -33.21
N PHE A 76 13.35 0.34 -32.03
CA PHE A 76 13.16 -0.42 -30.79
C PHE A 76 11.72 -0.95 -30.73
N LEU A 77 11.52 -2.20 -31.11
CA LEU A 77 10.24 -2.87 -30.88
C LEU A 77 10.09 -3.19 -29.40
N ASN A 78 8.92 -2.88 -28.85
CA ASN A 78 8.57 -3.37 -27.52
C ASN A 78 8.68 -4.90 -27.51
N PRO A 79 9.24 -5.50 -26.45
CA PRO A 79 9.21 -6.94 -26.31
C PRO A 79 7.76 -7.41 -26.41
N SER A 80 7.52 -8.53 -27.09
CA SER A 80 6.18 -9.10 -27.23
C SER A 80 5.67 -9.52 -25.85
N SER A 81 5.03 -8.59 -25.14
CA SER A 81 4.45 -8.85 -23.83
C SER A 81 3.05 -9.41 -24.04
N ARG A 82 2.93 -10.74 -24.03
CA ARG A 82 1.63 -11.34 -23.71
C ARG A 82 1.50 -11.33 -22.20
N ARG A 83 0.45 -10.71 -21.67
CA ARG A 83 0.03 -11.00 -20.28
C ARG A 83 -0.14 -12.50 -20.19
N GLN A 84 0.67 -13.16 -19.37
CA GLN A 84 0.44 -14.56 -19.06
C GLN A 84 -1.01 -14.68 -18.57
N ALA A 85 -1.72 -15.69 -19.05
CA ALA A 85 -3.02 -16.01 -18.48
C ALA A 85 -2.82 -16.16 -16.97
N GLY A 86 -3.58 -15.40 -16.19
CA GLY A 86 -3.55 -15.53 -14.74
C GLY A 86 -3.79 -16.99 -14.36
N ARG A 87 -3.27 -17.41 -13.20
CA ARG A 87 -3.43 -18.79 -12.71
C ARG A 87 -4.91 -19.18 -12.77
N LEU A 88 -5.21 -20.29 -13.46
CA LEU A 88 -6.56 -20.84 -13.53
C LEU A 88 -7.13 -20.95 -12.11
N ARG A 89 -8.37 -20.47 -11.91
CA ARG A 89 -9.01 -20.44 -10.58
C ARG A 89 -9.00 -21.81 -9.88
N ALA A 90 -9.08 -22.90 -10.64
CA ALA A 90 -9.02 -24.27 -10.12
C ALA A 90 -7.68 -24.65 -9.45
N LEU A 91 -6.58 -23.98 -9.83
CA LEU A 91 -5.24 -24.22 -9.27
C LEU A 91 -4.84 -23.17 -8.23
N ARG A 92 -5.78 -22.34 -7.76
CA ARG A 92 -5.50 -21.29 -6.77
C ARG A 92 -5.59 -21.86 -5.35
N HIS A 93 -4.48 -21.86 -4.63
CA HIS A 93 -4.49 -22.02 -3.17
C HIS A 93 -4.97 -20.71 -2.53
N ILE A 94 -6.07 -20.79 -1.77
CA ILE A 94 -6.61 -19.69 -0.96
C ILE A 94 -5.67 -19.51 0.24
N SER A 95 -5.19 -18.29 0.49
CA SER A 95 -4.32 -18.01 1.64
C SER A 95 -5.12 -17.93 2.94
N TYR A 96 -4.48 -18.12 4.09
CA TYR A 96 -5.12 -18.02 5.40
C TYR A 96 -5.84 -16.68 5.64
N SER A 97 -5.34 -15.59 5.03
CA SER A 97 -5.93 -14.25 5.14
C SER A 97 -7.10 -14.00 4.18
N GLU A 98 -7.30 -14.85 3.18
CA GLU A 98 -8.36 -14.70 2.18
C GLU A 98 -9.65 -15.30 2.71
N ARG A 99 -10.51 -14.45 3.28
CA ARG A 99 -11.83 -14.85 3.77
C ARG A 99 -12.70 -15.24 2.58
N THR A 100 -13.20 -16.48 2.54
CA THR A 100 -14.28 -16.89 1.65
C THR A 100 -15.60 -16.32 2.18
N THR A 101 -15.74 -14.99 2.17
CA THR A 101 -17.01 -14.37 2.53
C THR A 101 -17.99 -14.67 1.41
N THR A 102 -19.01 -15.48 1.70
CA THR A 102 -20.17 -15.61 0.83
C THR A 102 -20.79 -14.23 0.69
N GLN A 103 -20.73 -13.67 -0.52
CA GLN A 103 -21.32 -12.36 -0.78
C GLN A 103 -22.84 -12.51 -0.68
N ASN A 104 -23.45 -11.75 0.23
CA ASN A 104 -24.91 -11.71 0.37
C ASN A 104 -25.53 -10.93 -0.79
N CYS A 105 -26.70 -11.36 -1.23
CA CYS A 105 -27.47 -10.65 -2.24
C CYS A 105 -27.85 -9.25 -1.74
N ARG A 106 -27.49 -8.19 -2.48
CA ARG A 106 -27.83 -6.80 -2.10
C ARG A 106 -29.33 -6.52 -2.05
N ARG A 107 -30.16 -7.31 -2.73
CA ARG A 107 -31.62 -7.12 -2.76
C ARG A 107 -32.29 -7.74 -1.53
N CYS A 108 -31.99 -8.99 -1.20
CA CYS A 108 -32.69 -9.75 -0.16
C CYS A 108 -31.83 -10.11 1.06
N GLY A 109 -30.54 -9.76 1.06
CA GLY A 109 -29.61 -10.06 2.14
C GLY A 109 -29.19 -11.52 2.27
N GLN A 110 -29.73 -12.44 1.46
CA GLN A 110 -29.43 -13.88 1.55
C GLN A 110 -28.22 -14.28 0.69
N PRO A 111 -27.35 -15.20 1.15
CA PRO A 111 -26.21 -15.69 0.38
C PRO A 111 -26.64 -16.63 -0.76
N GLY A 112 -25.69 -16.99 -1.63
CA GLY A 112 -25.88 -18.04 -2.65
C GLY A 112 -26.39 -17.54 -4.02
N HIS A 113 -26.75 -16.27 -4.17
CA HIS A 113 -27.16 -15.70 -5.45
C HIS A 113 -26.85 -14.20 -5.56
N ASN A 114 -26.88 -13.68 -6.79
CA ASN A 114 -26.66 -12.26 -7.09
C ASN A 114 -28.00 -11.52 -7.18
N SER A 115 -28.04 -10.22 -6.87
CA SER A 115 -29.23 -9.36 -6.98
C SER A 115 -29.86 -9.37 -8.37
N ARG A 116 -29.06 -9.55 -9.44
CA ARG A 116 -29.55 -9.67 -10.82
C ARG A 116 -30.41 -10.91 -11.08
N ARG A 117 -30.21 -12.00 -10.32
CA ARG A 117 -30.96 -13.26 -10.43
C ARG A 117 -31.77 -13.55 -9.15
N CYS A 118 -32.06 -12.51 -8.38
CA CYS A 118 -32.75 -12.63 -7.11
C CYS A 118 -34.26 -12.61 -7.33
N SER A 119 -34.92 -13.74 -7.05
CA SER A 119 -36.38 -13.87 -7.03
C SER A 119 -37.01 -13.50 -5.68
N ASN A 120 -36.19 -13.23 -4.66
CA ASN A 120 -36.68 -12.85 -3.33
C ASN A 120 -37.09 -11.36 -3.30
N PRO A 121 -38.06 -11.00 -2.45
CA PRO A 121 -38.44 -9.60 -2.26
C PRO A 121 -37.26 -8.78 -1.73
N ALA A 122 -37.27 -7.47 -2.02
CA ALA A 122 -36.29 -6.56 -1.45
C ALA A 122 -36.43 -6.53 0.07
N LEU A 123 -35.31 -6.39 0.79
CA LEU A 123 -35.35 -6.02 2.19
C LEU A 123 -36.18 -4.74 2.30
N THR A 124 -37.33 -4.82 2.95
CA THR A 124 -38.12 -3.63 3.26
C THR A 124 -37.29 -2.81 4.24
N ASN A 125 -37.12 -1.51 3.96
CA ASN A 125 -36.33 -0.60 4.81
C ASN A 125 -37.03 -0.27 6.14
N GLU A 126 -37.94 -1.14 6.62
CA GLU A 126 -38.60 -1.07 7.92
C GLU A 126 -37.66 -1.57 9.04
N GLY A 127 -36.36 -1.28 8.93
CA GLY A 127 -35.47 -1.32 10.07
C GLY A 127 -35.68 -0.05 10.89
N PRO A 128 -35.54 -0.08 12.22
CA PRO A 128 -35.62 1.14 13.01
C PRO A 128 -34.64 2.16 12.43
N SER A 129 -35.17 3.29 11.94
CA SER A 129 -34.34 4.43 11.54
C SER A 129 -33.37 4.68 12.68
N ARG A 130 -32.07 4.56 12.41
CA ARG A 130 -31.04 4.77 13.41
C ARG A 130 -31.06 6.25 13.76
N VAL A 131 -31.88 6.64 14.72
CA VAL A 131 -31.92 8.00 15.25
C VAL A 131 -30.54 8.23 15.87
N VAL A 132 -29.68 8.95 15.16
CA VAL A 132 -28.38 9.36 15.67
C VAL A 132 -28.64 10.45 16.71
N PRO A 133 -28.25 10.25 18.00
CA PRO A 133 -28.39 11.28 19.02
C PRO A 133 -27.71 12.58 18.56
N GLU A 134 -28.29 13.72 18.93
CA GLU A 134 -27.86 15.06 18.47
C GLU A 134 -26.36 15.28 18.65
N GLU A 135 -25.80 14.77 19.74
CA GLU A 135 -24.38 14.84 20.10
C GLU A 135 -23.45 14.16 19.09
N TYR A 136 -23.92 13.14 18.36
CA TYR A 136 -23.14 12.40 17.35
C TYR A 136 -23.43 12.84 15.91
N ARG A 137 -24.31 13.83 15.71
CA ARG A 137 -24.59 14.34 14.36
C ARG A 137 -23.41 15.19 13.88
N ARG A 138 -23.00 14.93 12.64
CA ARG A 138 -21.89 15.67 12.01
C ARG A 138 -22.27 17.15 11.89
N LYS A 139 -21.42 18.00 12.45
CA LYS A 139 -21.51 19.45 12.35
C LYS A 139 -20.75 19.94 11.13
N CYS A 140 -21.26 21.00 10.51
CA CYS A 140 -20.55 21.71 9.46
C CYS A 140 -19.20 22.23 9.99
N ASN A 141 -18.14 22.14 9.17
CA ASN A 141 -16.82 22.60 9.57
C ASN A 141 -16.68 24.14 9.59
N ILE A 142 -17.64 24.87 9.00
CA ILE A 142 -17.63 26.33 8.93
C ILE A 142 -18.47 26.93 10.07
N TYR A 143 -19.72 26.48 10.19
CA TYR A 143 -20.70 27.06 11.13
C TYR A 143 -21.00 26.18 12.35
N HIS A 144 -20.30 25.03 12.48
CA HIS A 144 -20.44 24.09 13.60
C HIS A 144 -21.88 23.68 13.95
N THR A 145 -22.76 23.70 12.96
CA THR A 145 -24.19 23.41 13.07
C THR A 145 -24.54 22.14 12.30
N VAL A 146 -25.54 21.42 12.79
CA VAL A 146 -26.03 20.17 12.19
C VAL A 146 -27.02 20.48 11.06
N GLY A 147 -27.21 19.54 10.14
CA GLY A 147 -28.23 19.64 9.09
C GLY A 147 -27.74 20.16 7.74
N HIS A 148 -26.47 20.57 7.62
CA HIS A 148 -25.87 20.96 6.35
C HIS A 148 -24.37 20.61 6.29
N ASN A 149 -23.82 20.56 5.08
CA ASN A 149 -22.38 20.47 4.85
C ASN A 149 -21.83 21.86 4.42
N SER A 150 -20.50 21.99 4.34
CA SER A 150 -19.84 23.24 3.95
C SER A 150 -20.12 23.71 2.52
N GLN A 151 -20.71 22.85 1.67
CA GLN A 151 -21.04 23.14 0.27
C GLN A 151 -22.51 23.52 0.07
N THR A 152 -23.38 23.27 1.06
CA THR A 152 -24.85 23.42 0.92
C THR A 152 -25.42 24.65 1.63
N TYR A 153 -24.59 25.53 2.21
CA TYR A 153 -25.11 26.76 2.81
C TYR A 153 -25.50 27.75 1.71
N PRO A 154 -26.68 28.38 1.76
CA PRO A 154 -26.99 29.48 0.86
C PRO A 154 -25.98 30.60 1.15
N THR A 155 -25.14 30.93 0.16
CA THR A 155 -24.32 32.14 0.16
C THR A 155 -25.22 33.33 0.51
N ARG A 156 -24.83 34.10 1.53
CA ARG A 156 -25.57 35.29 2.00
C ARG A 156 -25.96 36.14 0.81
N ASP A 157 -27.26 36.41 0.70
CA ASP A 157 -27.80 37.46 -0.17
C ASP A 157 -27.02 38.75 0.10
N SER A 158 -26.39 39.28 -0.94
CA SER A 158 -25.78 40.61 -0.94
C SER A 158 -26.90 41.65 -0.95
N THR A 159 -27.48 41.98 0.20
CA THR A 159 -28.23 43.24 0.38
C THR A 159 -28.06 43.78 1.80
N MET A 160 -27.85 45.10 1.88
CA MET A 160 -27.59 45.98 3.03
C MET A 160 -26.12 45.98 3.49
N GLU A 161 -25.30 47.03 3.31
CA GLU A 161 -25.48 48.45 2.95
C GLU A 161 -24.48 48.90 1.87
#